data_AF-A0A7F8Q697-F1
#
_entry.id   AF-A0A7F8Q697-F1
#
_cell.length_a   1.000
_cell.length_b   1.000
_cell.length_c   1.000
_cell.angle_alpha   90.00
_cell.angle_beta   90.00
_cell.angle_gamma   90.00
#
_symmetry.space_group_name_H-M   'P 1'
#
loop_
_entity.id
_entity.type
_entity.pdbx_description
1 polymer ?
#
loop_
_entity_poly.entity_id
_entity_poly.type
_entity_poly.pdbx_seq_one_letter_code
_entity_poly.pdbx_strand_id
1 'polypeptide(L)'
;MNLMLWKPLEGNAERRMELPLIMLLSDPEMESSILISSDEGATYQKYRLTFYIQSLLFHPKQEDWVLAYSLDQKLYSSMDFGRRWQLMHERITPNRFYWSVAGLDKEADLVHMEVRTADG
;
A
#
# COMPACT_ATOMS: atom_id res chain seq x y z
N MET A 1 -10.19 14.56 -3.41
CA MET A 1 -10.65 13.18 -3.14
C MET A 1 -10.21 12.33 -4.31
N ASN A 2 -9.27 11.40 -4.11
CA ASN A 2 -8.71 10.59 -5.20
C ASN A 2 -9.12 9.13 -4.94
N LEU A 3 -9.95 8.58 -5.82
CA LEU A 3 -10.44 7.20 -5.75
C LEU A 3 -9.53 6.36 -6.66
N MET A 4 -8.75 5.44 -6.10
CA MET A 4 -8.02 4.46 -6.90
C MET A 4 -8.74 3.12 -6.82
N LEU A 5 -9.27 2.68 -7.97
CA LEU A 5 -9.88 1.37 -8.17
C LEU A 5 -8.79 0.41 -8.66
N TRP A 6 -8.54 -0.67 -7.93
CA TRP A 6 -7.70 -1.78 -8.40
C TRP A 6 -8.61 -2.91 -8.91
N LYS A 7 -8.33 -3.46 -10.10
CA LYS A 7 -9.02 -4.63 -10.68
C LYS A 7 -7.98 -5.70 -11.02
N PRO A 8 -8.13 -6.96 -10.58
CA PRO A 8 -7.26 -8.05 -11.02
C PRO A 8 -7.55 -8.44 -12.48
N LEU A 9 -6.51 -8.92 -13.19
CA LEU A 9 -6.61 -9.39 -14.58
C LEU A 9 -7.35 -10.73 -14.64
N GLU A 10 -8.31 -10.83 -15.57
CA GLU A 10 -9.29 -11.91 -15.71
C GLU A 10 -8.70 -13.32 -15.80
N GLY A 11 -9.35 -14.26 -15.11
CA GLY A 11 -9.01 -15.68 -15.23
C GLY A 11 -9.77 -16.66 -14.33
N ASN A 12 -10.98 -16.39 -13.85
CA ASN A 12 -11.94 -17.44 -13.48
C ASN A 12 -13.35 -16.86 -13.27
N ALA A 13 -14.36 -17.43 -13.95
CA ALA A 13 -15.75 -17.07 -13.74
C ALA A 13 -16.25 -17.60 -12.37
N GLU A 14 -17.17 -16.86 -11.76
CA GLU A 14 -17.99 -17.27 -10.61
C GLU A 14 -17.38 -17.31 -9.20
N ARG A 15 -16.54 -16.32 -8.89
CA ARG A 15 -16.73 -15.64 -7.60
C ARG A 15 -16.91 -14.15 -7.89
N ARG A 16 -18.10 -13.60 -7.61
CA ARG A 16 -18.18 -12.18 -7.26
C ARG A 16 -17.43 -12.03 -5.92
N MET A 17 -16.11 -12.00 -5.99
CA MET A 17 -15.30 -11.58 -4.85
C MET A 17 -15.46 -10.08 -4.82
N GLU A 18 -16.24 -9.60 -3.85
CA GLU A 18 -16.34 -8.18 -3.53
C GLU A 18 -14.91 -7.64 -3.42
N LEU A 19 -14.51 -6.77 -4.35
CA LEU A 19 -13.13 -6.31 -4.43
C LEU A 19 -12.86 -5.34 -3.26
N PRO A 20 -11.80 -5.55 -2.47
CA PRO A 20 -11.53 -4.67 -1.36
C PRO A 20 -11.06 -3.30 -1.87
N LEU A 21 -11.58 -2.23 -1.27
CA LEU A 21 -11.32 -0.84 -1.66
C LEU A 21 -10.55 -0.11 -0.57
N ILE A 22 -9.62 0.76 -0.97
CA ILE A 22 -8.91 1.68 -0.08
C ILE A 22 -9.28 3.12 -0.44
N MET A 23 -9.62 3.91 0.57
CA MET A 23 -9.72 5.36 0.47
C MET A 23 -8.82 6.01 1.52
N LEU A 24 -8.12 7.07 1.12
CA LEU A 24 -7.26 7.85 2.01
C LEU A 24 -7.99 9.11 2.45
N LEU A 25 -8.04 9.32 3.76
CA LEU A 25 -8.57 10.52 4.38
C LEU A 25 -7.46 11.18 5.20
N SER A 26 -6.90 12.26 4.66
CA SER A 26 -5.87 13.06 5.33
C SER A 26 -6.38 14.48 5.52
N ASP A 27 -6.45 14.90 6.78
CA ASP A 27 -6.69 16.28 7.19
C ASP A 27 -5.38 16.84 7.79
N PRO A 28 -4.81 17.92 7.25
CA PRO A 28 -3.60 18.54 7.80
C PRO A 28 -3.71 19.00 9.26
N GLU A 29 -4.92 19.23 9.76
CA GLU A 29 -5.17 19.77 11.10
C GLU A 29 -5.59 18.72 12.14
N MET A 30 -5.92 17.50 11.70
CA MET A 30 -6.43 16.44 12.59
C MET A 30 -5.52 15.21 12.60
N GLU A 31 -5.84 14.19 11.81
CA GLU A 31 -5.15 12.90 11.78
C GLU A 31 -5.32 12.27 10.40
N SER A 32 -4.29 11.59 9.88
CA SER A 32 -4.42 10.78 8.66
C SER A 32 -5.08 9.44 8.98
N SER A 33 -5.89 8.94 8.06
CA SER A 33 -6.57 7.65 8.20
C SER A 33 -6.76 6.97 6.86
N ILE A 34 -6.83 5.65 6.91
CA ILE A 34 -7.19 4.80 5.78
C ILE A 34 -8.56 4.18 6.05
N LEU A 35 -9.43 4.23 5.06
CA LEU A 35 -10.75 3.63 5.06
C LEU A 35 -10.69 2.39 4.15
N ILE A 36 -11.07 1.24 4.69
CA ILE A 36 -11.07 -0.03 3.98
C ILE A 36 -12.50 -0.53 3.88
N SER A 37 -12.92 -0.86 2.66
CA SER A 37 -14.18 -1.58 2.41
C SER A 37 -13.86 -2.98 1.91
N SER A 38 -14.64 -3.96 2.35
CA SER A 38 -14.63 -5.34 1.86
C SER A 38 -15.88 -5.69 1.06
N ASP A 39 -16.79 -4.74 0.85
CA ASP A 39 -18.14 -4.91 0.32
C ASP A 39 -18.43 -3.89 -0.80
N GLU A 40 -17.45 -3.70 -1.68
CA GLU A 40 -17.53 -2.81 -2.85
C GLU A 40 -17.91 -1.34 -2.53
N GLY A 41 -17.58 -0.89 -1.31
CA GLY A 41 -17.82 0.46 -0.82
C GLY A 41 -19.18 0.64 -0.14
N ALA A 42 -19.92 -0.43 0.14
CA ALA A 42 -21.16 -0.34 0.90
C ALA A 42 -20.90 0.05 2.37
N THR A 43 -19.82 -0.43 2.98
CA THR A 43 -19.36 -0.04 4.32
C THR A 43 -17.85 0.18 4.36
N TYR A 44 -17.41 1.01 5.32
CA TYR A 44 -15.98 1.34 5.50
C TYR A 44 -15.56 1.18 6.96
N GLN A 45 -14.44 0.49 7.15
CA GLN A 45 -13.70 0.45 8.41
C GLN A 45 -12.60 1.52 8.39
N LYS A 46 -12.55 2.37 9.42
CA LYS A 46 -11.55 3.43 9.55
C LYS A 46 -10.39 2.97 10.42
N TYR A 47 -9.17 3.08 9.90
CA TYR A 47 -7.92 2.85 10.61
C TYR A 47 -7.12 4.14 10.69
N ARG A 48 -6.72 4.52 11.90
CA ARG A 48 -5.90 5.71 12.14
C ARG A 48 -4.47 5.43 11.68
N LEU A 49 -3.86 6.41 11.00
CA LEU A 49 -2.45 6.40 10.62
C LEU A 49 -1.66 7.35 11.52
N THR A 50 -0.41 6.98 11.80
CA THR A 50 0.56 7.82 12.51
C THR A 50 1.52 8.54 11.56
N PHE A 51 1.25 8.47 10.26
CA PHE A 51 2.06 9.04 9.18
C PHE A 51 1.15 9.42 8.00
N TYR A 52 1.68 10.20 7.05
CA TYR A 52 0.95 10.65 5.87
C TYR A 52 1.40 9.89 4.63
N ILE A 53 0.47 9.20 3.98
CA ILE A 53 0.72 8.44 2.75
C ILE A 53 0.79 9.40 1.56
N GLN A 54 1.90 9.36 0.82
CA GLN A 54 2.08 10.03 -0.47
C GLN A 54 1.67 9.14 -1.63
N SER A 55 2.07 7.86 -1.62
CA SER A 55 1.70 6.89 -2.65
C SER A 55 1.63 5.46 -2.10
N LEU A 56 0.84 4.62 -2.77
CA LEU A 56 0.68 3.21 -2.46
C LEU A 56 1.20 2.36 -3.63
N LEU A 57 1.82 1.23 -3.32
CA LEU A 57 2.23 0.22 -4.30
C LEU A 57 1.73 -1.16 -3.86
N PHE A 58 0.70 -1.65 -4.54
CA PHE A 58 0.14 -2.99 -4.31
C PHE A 58 1.08 -4.07 -4.85
N HIS A 59 1.18 -5.16 -4.12
CA HIS A 59 1.92 -6.32 -4.59
C HIS A 59 1.17 -6.96 -5.79
N PRO A 60 1.87 -7.38 -6.86
CA PRO A 60 1.21 -7.84 -8.10
C PRO A 60 0.45 -9.18 -7.98
N LYS A 61 0.75 -10.00 -6.96
CA LYS A 61 0.08 -11.30 -6.71
C LYS A 61 -0.64 -11.44 -5.37
N GLN A 62 0.02 -11.08 -4.25
CA GLN A 62 -0.60 -11.02 -2.93
C GLN A 62 -1.52 -9.79 -2.81
N GLU A 63 -2.83 -10.02 -2.86
CA GLU A 63 -3.84 -8.95 -2.95
C GLU A 63 -3.94 -8.09 -1.68
N ASP A 64 -3.52 -8.61 -0.52
CA ASP A 64 -3.53 -7.95 0.77
C ASP A 64 -2.23 -7.20 1.10
N TRP A 65 -1.22 -7.25 0.21
CA TRP A 65 0.10 -6.66 0.47
C TRP A 65 0.27 -5.31 -0.21
N VAL A 66 0.70 -4.32 0.57
CA VAL A 66 0.82 -2.93 0.13
C VAL A 66 2.06 -2.29 0.73
N LEU A 67 2.81 -1.56 -0.10
CA LEU A 67 3.79 -0.58 0.37
C LEU A 67 3.16 0.81 0.39
N ALA A 68 3.49 1.60 1.40
CA ALA A 68 3.17 3.02 1.46
C ALA A 68 4.46 3.85 1.52
N TYR A 69 4.63 4.74 0.56
CA TYR A 69 5.63 5.80 0.62
C TYR A 69 5.02 7.02 1.28
N SER A 70 5.66 7.55 2.32
CA SER A 70 5.16 8.68 3.09
C SER A 70 5.73 10.02 2.63
N LEU A 71 5.06 11.12 3.00
CA LEU A 71 5.51 12.49 2.70
C LEU A 71 6.89 12.82 3.31
N ASP A 72 7.27 12.14 4.41
CA ASP A 72 8.57 12.28 5.07
C ASP A 72 9.62 11.27 4.56
N GLN A 73 9.43 10.76 3.33
CA GLN A 73 10.37 9.90 2.61
C GLN A 73 10.64 8.54 3.27
N LYS A 74 9.66 7.99 3.96
CA LYS A 74 9.74 6.65 4.58
C LYS A 74 8.93 5.64 3.79
N LEU A 75 9.34 4.40 3.85
CA LEU A 75 8.64 3.27 3.26
C LEU A 75 8.10 2.38 4.37
N TYR A 76 6.80 2.14 4.31
CA TYR A 76 6.08 1.24 5.19
C TYR A 76 5.53 0.06 4.40
N SER A 77 5.42 -1.10 5.04
CA SER A 77 4.73 -2.26 4.51
C SER A 77 3.51 -2.61 5.35
N SER A 78 2.51 -3.18 4.67
CA SER A 78 1.34 -3.79 5.27
C SER A 78 1.08 -5.11 4.56
N MET A 79 0.91 -6.19 5.33
CA MET A 79 0.51 -7.50 4.82
C MET A 79 -0.96 -7.84 5.16
N ASP A 80 -1.77 -6.85 5.54
CA ASP A 80 -3.18 -7.01 5.88
C ASP A 80 -4.09 -5.91 5.29
N PHE A 81 -3.72 -5.44 4.10
CA PHE A 81 -4.42 -4.46 3.26
C PHE A 81 -4.55 -3.05 3.87
N GLY A 82 -3.57 -2.66 4.68
CA GLY A 82 -3.42 -1.32 5.24
C GLY A 82 -3.97 -1.17 6.66
N ARG A 83 -4.35 -2.28 7.31
CA ARG A 83 -4.88 -2.26 8.69
C ARG A 83 -3.76 -2.06 9.70
N ARG A 84 -2.58 -2.64 9.45
CA ARG A 84 -1.36 -2.47 10.23
C ARG A 84 -0.18 -2.15 9.33
N TRP A 85 0.68 -1.25 9.81
CA TRP A 85 1.83 -0.77 9.08
C TRP A 85 3.11 -1.03 9.87
N GLN A 86 4.15 -1.48 9.17
CA GLN A 86 5.50 -1.62 9.70
C GLN A 86 6.43 -0.67 8.94
N LEU A 87 7.26 0.09 9.66
CA LEU A 87 8.32 0.88 9.04
C LEU A 87 9.39 -0.08 8.49
N MET A 88 9.66 0.01 7.19
CA MET A 88 10.74 -0.75 6.55
C MET A 88 12.04 0.06 6.51
N HIS A 89 11.97 1.30 6.03
CA HIS A 89 13.17 2.12 5.83
C HIS A 89 12.84 3.62 5.75
N GLU A 90 13.80 4.46 6.12
CA GLU A 90 13.72 5.93 5.98
C GLU A 90 14.57 6.43 4.81
N ARG A 91 14.35 7.67 4.36
CA ARG A 91 15.16 8.31 3.30
C ARG A 91 15.16 7.55 1.97
N ILE A 92 14.01 6.98 1.60
CA ILE A 92 13.83 6.33 0.31
C ILE A 92 13.83 7.37 -0.80
N THR A 93 14.65 7.16 -1.83
CA THR A 93 14.64 7.98 -3.04
C THR A 93 13.25 7.87 -3.69
N PRO A 94 12.57 8.99 -4.00
CA PRO A 94 11.25 8.96 -4.62
C PRO A 94 11.23 8.08 -5.87
N ASN A 95 10.19 7.23 -5.98
CA ASN A 95 9.98 6.30 -7.10
C ASN A 95 11.08 5.24 -7.32
N ARG A 96 12.01 5.05 -6.37
CA ARG A 96 13.05 4.01 -6.43
C ARG A 96 12.77 2.88 -5.44
N PHE A 97 11.56 2.35 -5.47
CA PHE A 97 11.18 1.17 -4.70
C PHE A 97 10.21 0.30 -5.51
N TYR A 98 10.35 -1.02 -5.42
CA TYR A 98 9.50 -1.98 -6.14
C TYR A 98 9.48 -3.35 -5.47
N TRP A 99 8.35 -4.05 -5.62
CA TRP A 99 8.24 -5.46 -5.27
C TRP A 99 9.10 -6.32 -6.21
N SER A 100 9.69 -7.38 -5.67
CA SER A 100 10.28 -8.43 -6.49
C SER A 100 9.23 -9.10 -7.38
N VAL A 101 9.66 -9.66 -8.51
CA VAL A 101 8.75 -10.42 -9.37
C VAL A 101 8.78 -11.88 -8.92
N ALA A 102 7.66 -12.33 -8.35
CA ALA A 102 7.48 -13.72 -7.94
C ALA A 102 7.72 -14.68 -9.13
N GLY A 103 8.77 -15.49 -9.03
CA GLY A 103 9.23 -16.43 -10.07
C GLY A 103 10.64 -16.16 -10.58
N LEU A 104 11.18 -14.95 -10.38
CA LEU A 104 12.61 -14.64 -10.58
C LEU A 104 13.38 -14.71 -9.26
N ASP A 105 12.78 -14.18 -8.19
CA ASP A 105 13.33 -14.19 -6.84
C ASP A 105 12.63 -15.23 -5.96
N LYS A 106 13.37 -15.78 -4.97
CA LYS A 106 12.89 -16.88 -4.12
C LYS A 106 11.88 -16.44 -3.05
N GLU A 107 11.82 -15.15 -2.74
CA GLU A 107 11.09 -14.59 -1.60
C GLU A 107 10.05 -13.58 -2.10
N ALA A 108 8.77 -13.81 -1.74
CA ALA A 108 7.64 -13.00 -2.20
C ALA A 108 7.55 -11.64 -1.50
N ASP A 109 8.17 -11.49 -0.34
CA ASP A 109 8.22 -10.27 0.48
C ASP A 109 9.46 -9.40 0.20
N LEU A 110 10.28 -9.79 -0.78
CA LEU A 110 11.45 -9.04 -1.18
C LEU A 110 11.05 -7.68 -1.81
N VAL A 111 11.61 -6.61 -1.23
CA VAL A 111 11.44 -5.23 -1.71
C VAL A 111 12.81 -4.68 -2.09
N HIS A 112 12.95 -4.23 -3.33
CA HIS A 112 14.11 -3.48 -3.76
C HIS A 112 13.88 -1.99 -3.50
N MET A 113 14.89 -1.31 -2.99
CA MET A 113 14.81 0.13 -2.70
C MET A 113 16.16 0.82 -2.86
N GLU A 114 16.13 2.09 -3.24
CA GLU A 114 17.28 2.99 -3.20
C GLU A 114 17.13 3.97 -2.04
N VAL A 115 18.19 4.12 -1.25
CA VAL A 115 18.23 4.94 -0.04
C VAL A 115 19.25 6.04 -0.24
N ARG A 116 18.90 7.27 0.11
CA ARG A 116 19.89 8.36 0.20
C ARG A 116 20.75 8.17 1.43
N THR A 117 22.04 7.93 1.22
CA THR A 117 23.04 7.99 2.29
C THR A 117 23.44 9.45 2.51
N ALA A 118 24.08 9.73 3.66
CA ALA A 118 24.54 11.08 3.98
C ALA A 118 25.62 11.61 3.01
N ASP A 119 26.13 10.75 2.12
CA ASP A 119 27.34 10.98 1.36
C ASP A 119 27.10 11.21 -0.15
N GLY A 120 25.84 11.16 -0.60
CA GLY A 120 25.45 11.40 -2.00
C GLY A 120 24.95 10.15 -2.72
#